data_AF-A0A2C5XA64-F1
#
_entry.id   AF-A0A2C5XA64-F1
#
_cell.length_a   1.000
_cell.length_b   1.000
_cell.length_c   1.000
_cell.angle_alpha   90.00
_cell.angle_beta   90.00
_cell.angle_gamma   90.00
#
_symmetry.space_group_name_H-M   'P 1'
#
loop_
_entity.id
_entity.type
_entity.pdbx_description
1 polymer ?
#
loop_
_entity_poly.entity_id
_entity_poly.type
_entity_poly.pdbx_seq_one_letter_code
_entity_poly.pdbx_strand_id
1 'polypeptide(L)'
;MLSSTVPRQSLHSSRVRNIKRYVPAPAQKSFRGKVFMTNAQGRDFLLRNNLEPDNGKMPVFAPNNSVKKLTNTASISLGFSPSYFIHPFDLIYFDAKGHPLAAMTRSRYMRKIRDESLWLMMTSVTVQSPVVRNVARSRLIIALHEHLKARGYTLAPGRGPDREIRGTLWIINHNPAVSLNISADDFGSEIAQALDKAHGRQII
;
A
#
# COMPACT_ATOMS: atom_id res chain seq x y z
N MET A 1 28.53 -52.50 5.94
CA MET A 1 27.61 -51.68 5.11
C MET A 1 26.92 -50.68 6.02
N LEU A 2 27.42 -49.44 6.11
CA LEU A 2 26.84 -48.38 6.92
C LEU A 2 26.11 -47.42 5.98
N SER A 3 24.78 -47.39 6.09
CA SER A 3 23.90 -46.54 5.30
C SER A 3 23.96 -45.12 5.86
N SER A 4 24.60 -44.20 5.14
CA SER A 4 24.62 -42.77 5.46
C SER A 4 23.34 -42.10 4.96
N THR A 5 22.38 -41.91 5.86
CA THR A 5 21.20 -41.07 5.62
C THR A 5 21.62 -39.60 5.67
N VAL A 6 21.71 -38.97 4.49
CA VAL A 6 21.84 -37.51 4.37
C VAL A 6 20.51 -36.88 4.84
N PRO A 7 20.52 -35.94 5.80
CA PRO A 7 19.29 -35.27 6.21
C PRO A 7 18.80 -34.37 5.07
N ARG A 8 17.59 -34.64 4.58
CA ARG A 8 16.85 -33.77 3.67
C ARG A 8 16.55 -32.47 4.43
N GLN A 9 17.35 -31.43 4.20
CA GLN A 9 17.02 -30.08 4.65
C GLN A 9 15.72 -29.67 3.92
N SER A 10 14.63 -29.61 4.67
CA SER A 10 13.38 -29.07 4.17
C SER A 10 13.59 -27.57 3.94
N LEU A 11 13.48 -27.15 2.68
CA LEU A 11 13.38 -25.75 2.30
C LEU A 11 12.10 -25.19 2.93
N HIS A 12 12.20 -24.69 4.17
CA HIS A 12 11.18 -23.83 4.74
C HIS A 12 11.13 -22.56 3.90
N SER A 13 10.27 -22.54 2.88
CA SER A 13 9.91 -21.28 2.21
C SER A 13 9.32 -20.40 3.30
N SER A 14 10.02 -19.33 3.69
CA SER A 14 9.50 -18.36 4.64
C SER A 14 8.17 -17.84 4.08
N ARG A 15 7.07 -18.21 4.74
CA ARG A 15 5.73 -17.83 4.27
C ARG A 15 5.66 -16.31 4.26
N VAL A 16 5.45 -15.69 3.09
CA VAL A 16 5.31 -14.24 2.98
C VAL A 16 4.18 -13.80 3.90
N ARG A 17 4.52 -12.95 4.87
CA ARG A 17 3.54 -12.39 5.79
C ARG A 17 2.82 -11.25 5.08
N ASN A 18 1.50 -11.36 4.99
CA ASN A 18 0.66 -10.31 4.41
C ASN A 18 0.04 -9.44 5.50
N ILE A 19 -0.30 -8.21 5.08
CA ILE A 19 -1.10 -7.29 5.84
C ILE A 19 -2.50 -7.88 6.08
N LYS A 20 -3.07 -7.60 7.26
CA LYS A 20 -4.46 -7.96 7.55
C LYS A 20 -5.38 -7.19 6.60
N ARG A 21 -6.19 -7.91 5.82
CA ARG A 21 -7.22 -7.33 4.95
C ARG A 21 -8.04 -6.30 5.72
N TYR A 22 -8.25 -5.14 5.11
CA TYR A 22 -9.11 -4.10 5.64
C TYR A 22 -10.23 -3.82 4.65
N VAL A 23 -11.48 -4.02 5.07
CA VAL A 23 -12.67 -3.71 4.28
C VAL A 23 -13.50 -2.69 5.07
N PRO A 24 -13.56 -1.42 4.63
CA PRO A 24 -14.35 -0.41 5.33
C PRO A 24 -15.83 -0.75 5.26
N ALA A 25 -16.62 -0.30 6.25
CA ALA A 25 -18.03 -0.64 6.38
C ALA A 25 -18.86 -0.47 5.08
N PRO A 26 -18.69 0.62 4.29
CA PRO A 26 -19.41 0.77 3.03
C PRO A 26 -19.09 -0.33 2.00
N ALA A 27 -17.87 -0.88 2.01
CA ALA A 27 -17.39 -1.88 1.04
C ALA A 27 -17.64 -3.33 1.46
N GLN A 28 -18.19 -3.58 2.65
CA GLN A 28 -18.43 -4.94 3.13
C GLN A 28 -19.35 -5.73 2.21
N LYS A 29 -20.36 -5.08 1.62
CA LYS A 29 -21.32 -5.70 0.68
C LYS A 29 -20.66 -6.16 -0.62
N SER A 30 -19.51 -5.58 -0.96
CA SER A 30 -18.73 -5.94 -2.15
C SER A 30 -17.86 -7.18 -1.92
N PHE A 31 -17.98 -7.87 -0.78
CA PHE A 31 -17.27 -9.13 -0.51
C PHE A 31 -18.23 -10.26 -0.12
N ARG A 32 -17.92 -11.47 -0.59
CA ARG A 32 -18.46 -12.72 -0.01
C ARG A 32 -17.30 -13.51 0.60
N GLY A 33 -17.21 -13.47 1.93
CA GLY A 33 -16.07 -14.02 2.65
C GLY A 33 -14.77 -13.32 2.25
N LYS A 34 -13.86 -14.03 1.59
CA LYS A 34 -12.58 -13.48 1.11
C LYS A 34 -12.61 -13.03 -0.36
N VAL A 35 -13.72 -13.24 -1.06
CA VAL A 35 -13.84 -12.99 -2.49
C VAL A 35 -14.44 -11.62 -2.72
N PHE A 36 -13.73 -10.78 -3.48
CA PHE A 36 -14.25 -9.51 -3.96
C PHE A 36 -15.26 -9.73 -5.09
N MET A 37 -16.43 -9.10 -4.96
CA MET A 37 -17.55 -9.23 -5.87
C MET A 37 -17.72 -7.93 -6.66
N THR A 38 -17.70 -8.05 -7.98
CA THR A 38 -17.93 -6.93 -8.91
C THR A 38 -18.70 -7.42 -10.13
N ASN A 39 -19.25 -6.49 -10.91
CA ASN A 39 -19.90 -6.81 -12.19
C ASN A 39 -18.86 -7.05 -13.30
N ALA A 40 -19.31 -7.52 -14.47
CA ALA A 40 -18.43 -7.81 -15.59
C ALA A 40 -17.56 -6.59 -15.99
N GLN A 41 -18.17 -5.41 -16.06
CA GLN A 41 -17.46 -4.18 -16.43
C GLN A 41 -16.37 -3.79 -15.41
N GLY A 42 -16.63 -3.96 -14.11
CA GLY A 42 -15.67 -3.73 -13.04
C GLY A 42 -14.54 -4.74 -13.08
N ARG A 43 -14.87 -6.04 -13.22
CA ARG A 43 -13.89 -7.12 -13.38
C ARG A 43 -12.94 -6.86 -14.55
N ASP A 44 -13.51 -6.59 -15.73
CA ASP A 44 -12.73 -6.42 -16.95
C ASP A 44 -11.83 -5.17 -16.86
N PHE A 45 -12.32 -4.10 -16.21
CA PHE A 45 -11.50 -2.93 -15.92
C PHE A 45 -10.31 -3.25 -15.00
N LEU A 46 -10.53 -3.99 -13.91
CA LEU A 46 -9.47 -4.36 -12.98
C LEU A 46 -8.42 -5.26 -13.64
N LEU A 47 -8.86 -6.28 -14.39
CA LEU A 47 -7.97 -7.21 -15.08
C LEU A 47 -7.15 -6.53 -16.17
N ARG A 48 -7.78 -5.73 -17.04
CA ARG A 48 -7.10 -5.02 -18.14
C ARG A 48 -6.00 -4.09 -17.64
N ASN A 49 -6.20 -3.50 -16.46
CA ASN A 49 -5.28 -2.53 -15.87
C ASN A 49 -4.39 -3.13 -14.77
N ASN A 50 -4.42 -4.45 -14.57
CA ASN A 50 -3.67 -5.15 -13.53
C ASN A 50 -3.83 -4.54 -12.12
N LEU A 51 -5.08 -4.22 -11.76
CA LEU A 51 -5.43 -3.62 -10.47
C LEU A 51 -5.88 -4.71 -9.49
N GLU A 52 -5.29 -4.73 -8.30
CA GLU A 52 -5.63 -5.67 -7.24
C GLU A 52 -6.68 -5.07 -6.29
N PRO A 53 -7.91 -5.63 -6.22
CA PRO A 53 -8.92 -5.17 -5.28
C PRO A 53 -8.74 -5.73 -3.86
N ASP A 54 -8.02 -6.84 -3.68
CA ASP A 54 -7.84 -7.47 -2.37
C ASP A 54 -6.53 -7.03 -1.68
N ASN A 55 -6.63 -5.98 -0.88
CA ASN A 55 -5.52 -5.47 -0.06
C ASN A 55 -4.94 -6.48 0.94
N GLY A 56 -5.62 -7.59 1.23
CA GLY A 56 -5.10 -8.67 2.08
C GLY A 56 -4.00 -9.51 1.42
N LYS A 57 -3.76 -9.34 0.11
CA LYS A 57 -2.64 -9.95 -0.60
C LYS A 57 -1.34 -9.14 -0.48
N MET A 58 -1.39 -7.92 0.07
CA MET A 58 -0.23 -7.05 0.17
C MET A 58 0.77 -7.58 1.21
N PRO A 59 2.04 -7.82 0.84
CA PRO A 59 3.09 -8.18 1.79
C PRO A 59 3.32 -7.09 2.85
N VAL A 60 3.67 -7.50 4.07
CA VAL A 60 4.16 -6.59 5.10
C VAL A 60 5.50 -6.01 4.67
N PHE A 61 5.63 -4.69 4.73
CA PHE A 61 6.86 -3.97 4.45
C PHE A 61 7.55 -3.59 5.76
N ALA A 62 8.54 -4.39 6.16
CA ALA A 62 9.39 -4.14 7.33
C ALA A 62 10.84 -4.53 6.99
N PRO A 63 11.50 -3.79 6.08
CA PRO A 63 12.78 -4.21 5.50
C PRO A 63 13.96 -4.16 6.47
N ASN A 64 13.84 -3.45 7.59
CA ASN A 64 14.87 -3.36 8.61
C ASN A 64 14.29 -3.07 10.01
N ASN A 65 15.12 -3.19 11.03
CA ASN A 65 14.74 -2.97 12.43
C ASN A 65 14.40 -1.51 12.75
N SER A 66 14.97 -0.54 12.03
CA SER A 66 14.69 0.90 12.22
C SER A 66 13.24 1.19 11.85
N VAL A 67 12.83 0.83 10.62
CA VAL A 67 11.46 0.96 10.13
C VAL A 67 10.49 0.22 11.04
N LYS A 68 10.81 -1.02 11.44
CA LYS A 68 9.96 -1.80 12.36
C LYS A 68 9.73 -1.09 13.70
N LYS A 69 10.78 -0.55 14.32
CA LYS A 69 10.69 0.20 15.58
C LYS A 69 9.86 1.46 15.40
N LEU A 70 10.18 2.27 14.39
CA LEU A 70 9.48 3.50 14.05
C LEU A 70 7.97 3.26 13.84
N THR A 71 7.60 2.26 13.03
CA THR A 71 6.19 1.96 12.75
C THR A 71 5.46 1.46 13.99
N ASN A 72 6.13 0.69 14.85
CA ASN A 72 5.54 0.25 16.12
C ASN A 72 5.26 1.45 17.05
N THR A 73 6.23 2.34 17.23
CA THR A 73 6.08 3.56 18.03
C THR A 73 4.95 4.44 17.50
N ALA A 74 4.82 4.55 16.18
CA ALA A 74 3.77 5.34 15.54
C ALA A 74 2.39 4.65 15.50
N SER A 75 2.26 3.42 15.99
CA SER A 75 1.06 2.58 15.82
C SER A 75 0.63 2.45 14.33
N ILE A 76 1.61 2.20 13.46
CA ILE A 76 1.45 2.08 12.01
C ILE A 76 1.84 0.67 11.56
N SER A 77 1.15 0.15 10.54
CA SER A 77 1.64 -0.96 9.73
C SER A 77 1.90 -0.49 8.30
N LEU A 78 2.95 -1.04 7.68
CA LEU A 78 3.29 -0.74 6.29
C LEU A 78 3.15 -2.01 5.46
N GLY A 79 2.49 -1.89 4.31
CA GLY A 79 2.50 -2.89 3.26
C GLY A 79 3.05 -2.31 1.98
N PHE A 80 3.80 -3.11 1.23
CA PHE A 80 4.28 -2.72 -0.09
C PHE A 80 4.08 -3.86 -1.08
N SER A 81 3.70 -3.52 -2.31
CA SER A 81 3.67 -4.45 -3.42
C SER A 81 4.01 -3.73 -4.71
N PRO A 82 4.72 -4.37 -5.66
CA PRO A 82 4.92 -3.82 -7.00
C PRO A 82 3.61 -3.72 -7.82
N SER A 83 2.54 -4.40 -7.39
CA SER A 83 1.22 -4.28 -8.00
C SER A 83 0.48 -3.02 -7.53
N TYR A 84 -0.44 -2.53 -8.37
CA TYR A 84 -1.32 -1.41 -8.03
C TYR A 84 -2.59 -1.89 -7.36
N PHE A 85 -2.88 -1.39 -6.16
CA PHE A 85 -4.07 -1.79 -5.39
C PHE A 85 -5.17 -0.73 -5.51
N ILE A 86 -6.43 -1.15 -5.50
CA ILE A 86 -7.54 -0.21 -5.32
C ILE A 86 -7.55 0.26 -3.86
N HIS A 87 -7.75 1.56 -3.65
CA HIS A 87 -7.90 2.09 -2.29
C HIS A 87 -9.12 1.44 -1.63
N PRO A 88 -9.04 0.97 -0.36
CA PRO A 88 -10.11 0.13 0.22
C PRO A 88 -11.49 0.80 0.26
N PHE A 89 -11.52 2.12 0.41
CA PHE A 89 -12.77 2.90 0.41
C PHE A 89 -13.38 3.09 -0.98
N ASP A 90 -12.63 2.85 -2.05
CA ASP A 90 -13.12 2.95 -3.43
C ASP A 90 -13.78 1.66 -3.92
N LEU A 91 -13.62 0.55 -3.19
CA LEU A 91 -14.17 -0.76 -3.57
C LEU A 91 -15.70 -0.72 -3.76
N ILE A 92 -16.40 0.16 -3.03
CA ILE A 92 -17.85 0.39 -3.20
C ILE A 92 -18.25 0.83 -4.61
N TYR A 93 -17.35 1.50 -5.33
CA TYR A 93 -17.63 2.02 -6.66
C TYR A 93 -17.56 0.92 -7.73
N PHE A 94 -17.09 -0.26 -7.35
CA PHE A 94 -17.02 -1.46 -8.17
C PHE A 94 -18.06 -2.50 -7.73
N ASP A 95 -19.16 -2.07 -7.09
CA ASP A 95 -20.20 -2.96 -6.61
C ASP A 95 -20.78 -3.86 -7.72
N ALA A 96 -21.15 -5.09 -7.35
CA ALA A 96 -21.71 -6.07 -8.27
C ALA A 96 -23.05 -5.65 -8.90
N LYS A 97 -23.83 -4.78 -8.23
CA LYS A 97 -25.08 -4.20 -8.76
C LYS A 97 -24.84 -2.91 -9.55
N GLY A 98 -23.59 -2.46 -9.64
CA GLY A 98 -23.22 -1.17 -10.22
C GLY A 98 -23.29 -0.02 -9.22
N HIS A 99 -22.58 1.06 -9.54
CA HIS A 99 -22.55 2.28 -8.74
C HIS A 99 -22.61 3.50 -9.67
N PRO A 100 -23.40 4.55 -9.36
CA PRO A 100 -23.51 5.73 -10.22
C PRO A 100 -22.15 6.39 -10.54
N LEU A 101 -21.28 6.44 -9.53
CA LEU A 101 -19.92 6.98 -9.65
C LEU A 101 -18.86 6.03 -10.25
N ALA A 102 -19.23 4.82 -10.69
CA ALA A 102 -18.27 3.81 -11.17
C ALA A 102 -17.44 4.32 -12.37
N ALA A 103 -18.08 4.99 -13.32
CA ALA A 103 -17.40 5.55 -14.49
C ALA A 103 -16.35 6.60 -14.09
N MET A 104 -16.73 7.55 -13.23
CA MET A 104 -15.83 8.58 -12.71
C MET A 104 -14.64 7.96 -11.96
N THR A 105 -14.90 6.97 -11.09
CA THR A 105 -13.85 6.28 -10.34
C THR A 105 -12.87 5.56 -11.27
N ARG A 106 -13.35 4.87 -12.30
CA ARG A 106 -12.49 4.25 -13.32
C ARG A 106 -11.63 5.27 -14.05
N SER A 107 -12.20 6.39 -14.49
CA SER A 107 -11.44 7.48 -15.13
C SER A 107 -10.38 8.08 -14.20
N ARG A 108 -10.64 8.19 -12.90
CA ARG A 108 -9.64 8.59 -11.91
C ARG A 108 -8.49 7.58 -11.83
N TYR A 109 -8.78 6.28 -11.77
CA TYR A 109 -7.75 5.24 -11.75
C TYR A 109 -6.94 5.19 -13.06
N MET A 110 -7.56 5.42 -14.22
CA MET A 110 -6.82 5.51 -15.49
C MET A 110 -5.78 6.64 -15.49
N ARG A 111 -6.15 7.82 -14.98
CA ARG A 111 -5.19 8.93 -14.81
C ARG A 111 -4.07 8.52 -13.85
N LYS A 112 -4.44 7.92 -12.72
CA LYS A 112 -3.47 7.47 -11.71
C LYS A 112 -2.45 6.45 -12.25
N ILE A 113 -2.89 5.50 -13.08
CA ILE A 113 -2.01 4.51 -13.73
C ILE A 113 -1.00 5.19 -14.66
N ARG A 114 -1.46 6.20 -15.42
CA ARG A 114 -0.63 6.93 -16.37
C ARG A 114 0.37 7.85 -15.68
N ASP A 115 -0.07 8.52 -14.62
CA ASP A 115 0.63 9.67 -14.05
C ASP A 115 1.50 9.32 -12.83
N GLU A 116 1.19 8.23 -12.11
CA GLU A 116 1.86 7.88 -10.85
C GLU A 116 2.52 6.49 -10.91
N SER A 117 3.84 6.44 -10.73
CA SER A 117 4.59 5.19 -10.62
C SER A 117 4.41 4.52 -9.26
N LEU A 118 4.39 5.30 -8.17
CA LEU A 118 4.16 4.82 -6.80
C LEU A 118 2.85 5.38 -6.24
N TRP A 119 1.95 4.47 -5.86
CA TRP A 119 0.69 4.82 -5.22
C TRP A 119 0.86 4.83 -3.72
N LEU A 120 0.71 6.00 -3.11
CA LEU A 120 0.64 6.14 -1.66
C LEU A 120 -0.81 6.07 -1.20
N MET A 121 -1.10 5.13 -0.30
CA MET A 121 -2.40 4.98 0.33
C MET A 121 -2.24 5.06 1.84
N MET A 122 -3.12 5.81 2.50
CA MET A 122 -3.21 5.77 3.94
C MET A 122 -4.65 5.52 4.39
N THR A 123 -4.83 4.53 5.25
CA THR A 123 -6.11 4.25 5.90
C THR A 123 -5.97 4.36 7.41
N SER A 124 -6.97 4.92 8.07
CA SER A 124 -7.10 4.85 9.53
C SER A 124 -8.17 3.83 9.89
N VAL A 125 -7.86 2.93 10.82
CA VAL A 125 -8.78 1.85 11.23
C VAL A 125 -9.56 2.14 12.51
N THR A 126 -9.18 3.19 13.26
CA THR A 126 -9.85 3.60 14.49
C THR A 126 -10.84 4.75 14.26
N VAL A 127 -11.88 4.78 15.11
CA VAL A 127 -12.85 5.87 15.17
C VAL A 127 -12.19 7.02 15.93
N GLN A 128 -11.55 7.92 15.19
CA GLN A 128 -11.09 9.22 15.67
C GLN A 128 -11.77 10.34 14.89
N SER A 129 -11.67 11.57 15.39
CA SER A 129 -12.16 12.76 14.68
C SER A 129 -11.61 12.82 13.25
N PRO A 130 -12.43 13.17 12.23
CA PRO A 130 -11.96 13.38 10.88
C PRO A 130 -10.78 14.35 10.78
N VAL A 131 -10.76 15.38 11.65
CA VAL A 131 -9.69 16.39 11.70
C VAL A 131 -8.37 15.72 12.08
N VAL A 132 -8.34 14.94 13.17
CA VAL A 132 -7.13 14.26 13.64
C VAL A 132 -6.59 13.30 12.59
N ARG A 133 -7.48 12.53 11.93
CA ARG A 133 -7.11 11.62 10.84
C ARG A 133 -6.49 12.38 9.67
N ASN A 134 -7.09 13.49 9.26
CA ASN A 134 -6.62 14.27 8.12
C ASN A 134 -5.28 14.95 8.43
N VAL A 135 -5.11 15.52 9.62
CA VAL A 135 -3.83 16.13 10.03
C VAL A 135 -2.73 15.08 10.06
N ALA A 136 -2.96 13.92 10.70
CA ALA A 136 -2.00 12.83 10.74
C ALA A 136 -1.63 12.34 9.33
N ARG A 137 -2.63 12.16 8.46
CA ARG A 137 -2.42 11.76 7.07
C ARG A 137 -1.59 12.77 6.30
N SER A 138 -2.01 14.02 6.27
CA SER A 138 -1.33 15.07 5.51
C SER A 138 0.11 15.21 5.97
N ARG A 139 0.34 15.27 7.29
CA ARG A 139 1.68 15.42 7.88
C ARG A 139 2.63 14.31 7.44
N LEU A 140 2.22 13.05 7.54
CA LEU A 140 3.07 11.91 7.21
C LEU A 140 3.26 11.73 5.69
N ILE A 141 2.21 11.94 4.90
CA ILE A 141 2.28 11.80 3.43
C ILE A 141 3.13 12.92 2.81
N ILE A 142 2.99 14.16 3.27
CA ILE A 142 3.79 15.28 2.80
C ILE A 142 5.27 15.02 3.11
N ALA A 143 5.61 14.65 4.35
CA ALA A 143 7.00 14.37 4.71
C ALA A 143 7.60 13.23 3.86
N LEU A 144 6.85 12.14 3.65
CA LEU A 144 7.29 11.06 2.77
C LEU A 144 7.52 11.54 1.32
N HIS A 145 6.64 12.38 0.79
CA HIS A 145 6.82 12.95 -0.55
C HIS A 145 8.07 13.82 -0.65
N GLU A 146 8.31 14.70 0.32
CA GLU A 146 9.49 15.57 0.31
C GLU A 146 10.79 14.75 0.39
N HIS A 147 10.84 13.71 1.22
CA HIS A 147 12.01 12.82 1.29
C HIS A 147 12.19 11.95 0.05
N LEU A 148 11.10 11.55 -0.63
CA LEU A 148 11.20 10.90 -1.94
C LEU A 148 11.75 11.86 -3.00
N LYS A 149 11.27 13.12 -3.04
CA LYS A 149 11.79 14.14 -3.96
C LYS A 149 13.27 14.40 -3.73
N ALA A 150 13.71 14.54 -2.47
CA ALA A 150 15.11 14.72 -2.12
C ALA A 150 16.02 13.56 -2.58
N ARG A 151 15.43 12.37 -2.80
CA ARG A 151 16.11 11.19 -3.37
C ARG A 151 16.04 11.09 -4.90
N GLY A 152 15.51 12.11 -5.56
CA GLY A 152 15.43 12.19 -7.03
C GLY A 152 14.08 11.75 -7.62
N TYR A 153 13.07 11.41 -6.80
CA TYR A 153 11.72 11.09 -7.29
C TYR A 153 10.88 12.37 -7.48
N THR A 154 11.31 13.23 -8.40
CA THR A 154 10.80 14.61 -8.54
C THR A 154 9.67 14.80 -9.56
N LEU A 155 9.49 13.87 -10.50
CA LEU A 155 8.53 14.02 -11.61
C LEU A 155 7.11 13.67 -11.21
N ALA A 156 6.96 12.61 -10.41
CA ALA A 156 5.70 12.14 -9.85
C ALA A 156 6.01 11.28 -8.62
N PRO A 157 5.01 10.92 -7.80
CA PRO A 157 5.20 9.94 -6.72
C PRO A 157 5.92 8.68 -7.22
N GLY A 158 7.14 8.45 -6.69
CA GLY A 158 7.99 7.33 -7.07
C GLY A 158 8.59 7.39 -8.48
N ARG A 159 8.60 8.54 -9.15
CA ARG A 159 9.24 8.71 -10.47
C ARG A 159 10.23 9.87 -10.47
N GLY A 160 11.45 9.59 -10.92
CA GLY A 160 12.51 10.55 -11.19
C GLY A 160 12.94 10.54 -12.66
N PRO A 161 13.90 11.38 -13.06
CA PRO A 161 14.43 11.43 -14.42
C PRO A 161 15.04 10.10 -14.88
N ASP A 162 15.76 9.41 -14.00
CA ASP A 162 16.55 8.22 -14.26
C ASP A 162 16.21 7.06 -13.31
N ARG A 163 15.15 7.21 -12.51
CA ARG A 163 14.79 6.23 -11.48
C ARG A 163 13.30 6.14 -11.19
N GLU A 164 12.88 4.99 -10.67
CA GLU A 164 11.48 4.71 -10.39
C GLU A 164 11.31 3.77 -9.20
N ILE A 165 10.21 3.92 -8.47
CA ILE A 165 9.61 2.92 -7.59
C ILE A 165 8.21 2.67 -8.15
N ARG A 166 7.91 1.41 -8.50
CA ARG A 166 6.58 1.03 -9.00
C ARG A 166 5.78 0.25 -7.98
N GLY A 167 4.49 0.57 -7.91
CA GLY A 167 3.51 -0.21 -7.17
C GLY A 167 2.78 0.61 -6.12
N THR A 168 2.43 -0.02 -5.01
CA THR A 168 1.66 0.58 -3.93
C THR A 168 2.39 0.48 -2.60
N LEU A 169 2.54 1.61 -1.92
CA LEU A 169 2.80 1.65 -0.47
C LEU A 169 1.48 1.94 0.26
N TRP A 170 1.08 1.02 1.14
CA TRP A 170 -0.07 1.20 2.01
C TRP A 170 0.35 1.41 3.46
N ILE A 171 -0.02 2.57 3.99
CA ILE A 171 0.20 2.97 5.37
C ILE A 171 -1.10 2.80 6.14
N ILE A 172 -1.09 1.93 7.15
CA ILE A 172 -2.26 1.63 7.98
C ILE A 172 -2.02 2.25 9.33
N ASN A 173 -2.73 3.34 9.60
CA ASN A 173 -2.63 4.07 10.83
C ASN A 173 -3.66 3.53 11.83
N HIS A 174 -3.18 2.80 12.84
CA HIS A 174 -4.04 2.23 13.87
C HIS A 174 -4.42 3.26 14.93
N ASN A 175 -3.60 4.28 15.14
CA ASN A 175 -3.91 5.34 16.09
C ASN A 175 -3.36 6.70 15.61
N PRO A 176 -4.17 7.49 14.89
CA PRO A 176 -3.73 8.77 14.34
C PRO A 176 -3.21 9.74 15.41
N ALA A 177 -3.82 9.81 16.59
CA ALA A 177 -3.32 10.60 17.71
C ALA A 177 -1.89 10.20 18.14
N VAL A 178 -1.59 8.90 18.23
CA VAL A 178 -0.22 8.44 18.56
C VAL A 178 0.76 8.77 17.43
N SER A 179 0.35 8.60 16.17
CA SER A 179 1.19 8.93 15.02
C SER A 179 1.51 10.43 14.90
N LEU A 180 0.73 11.31 15.55
CA LEU A 180 1.04 12.74 15.62
C LEU A 180 2.18 13.05 16.59
N ASN A 181 2.51 12.15 17.53
CA ASN A 181 3.56 12.37 18.50
C ASN A 181 4.96 12.00 18.00
N ILE A 182 5.07 11.35 16.83
CA ILE A 182 6.36 11.04 16.21
C ILE A 182 6.85 12.19 15.32
N SER A 183 8.16 12.24 15.04
CA SER A 183 8.72 13.12 14.02
C SER A 183 8.25 12.67 12.64
N ALA A 184 7.57 13.56 11.91
CA ALA A 184 7.16 13.30 10.53
C ALA A 184 8.36 13.24 9.58
N ASP A 185 9.40 14.01 9.90
CA ASP A 185 10.64 14.05 9.12
C ASP A 185 11.37 12.70 9.21
N ASP A 186 11.60 12.20 10.42
CA ASP A 186 12.20 10.87 10.66
C ASP A 186 11.37 9.78 9.97
N PHE A 187 10.04 9.88 10.07
CA PHE A 187 9.15 8.94 9.41
C PHE A 187 9.29 8.96 7.88
N GLY A 188 9.26 10.15 7.29
CA GLY A 188 9.41 10.34 5.85
C GLY A 188 10.77 9.85 5.35
N SER A 189 11.84 10.25 6.03
CA SER A 189 13.22 9.92 5.70
C SER A 189 13.48 8.41 5.74
N GLU A 190 13.14 7.75 6.86
CA GLU A 190 13.38 6.31 7.06
C GLU A 190 12.59 5.46 6.06
N ILE A 191 11.32 5.81 5.80
CA ILE A 191 10.48 5.06 4.86
C ILE A 191 10.90 5.31 3.42
N ALA A 192 11.21 6.56 3.04
CA ALA A 192 11.69 6.88 1.71
C ALA A 192 13.02 6.15 1.42
N GLN A 193 13.95 6.16 2.37
CA GLN A 193 15.22 5.42 2.27
C GLN A 193 15.00 3.92 2.11
N ALA A 194 14.11 3.35 2.93
CA ALA A 194 13.82 1.93 2.92
C ALA A 194 13.15 1.49 1.61
N LEU A 195 12.20 2.28 1.10
CA LEU A 195 11.57 2.06 -0.19
C LEU A 195 12.58 2.15 -1.33
N ASP A 196 13.40 3.19 -1.32
CA ASP A 196 14.40 3.43 -2.36
C ASP A 196 15.40 2.26 -2.45
N LYS A 197 15.94 1.84 -1.30
CA LYS A 197 16.88 0.74 -1.24
C LYS A 197 16.29 -0.61 -1.67
N ALA A 198 15.02 -0.86 -1.33
CA ALA A 198 14.38 -2.15 -1.58
C ALA A 198 13.76 -2.26 -2.99
N HIS A 199 13.29 -1.14 -3.54
CA HIS A 199 12.42 -1.12 -4.73
C HIS A 199 12.73 -0.01 -5.73
N GLY A 200 13.66 0.90 -5.40
CA GLY A 200 14.18 1.88 -6.35
C GLY A 200 14.98 1.18 -7.45
N ARG A 201 14.71 1.55 -8.69
CA ARG A 201 15.40 1.01 -9.88
C ARG A 201 15.74 2.13 -10.84
N GLN A 202 16.83 1.97 -11.58
CA GLN A 202 17.18 2.87 -12.67
C GLN A 202 16.26 2.65 -13.88
N ILE A 203 15.90 3.72 -14.57
CA ILE A 203 15.23 3.68 -15.87
C ILE A 203 16.30 4.02 -16.91
N ILE A 204 16.55 3.07 -17.82
CA ILE A 204 17.42 3.26 -19.00
C ILE A 204 16.58 3.84 -20.13
#